data_AF-A0A832EXL7-F1
#
_entry.id   AF-A0A832EXL7-F1
#
_cell.length_a   1.000
_cell.length_b   1.000
_cell.length_c   1.000
_cell.angle_alpha   90.00
_cell.angle_beta   90.00
_cell.angle_gamma   90.00
#
_symmetry.space_group_name_H-M   'P 1'
#
loop_
_entity.id
_entity.type
_entity.pdbx_description
1 polymer ?
#
loop_
_entity_poly.entity_id
_entity_poly.type
_entity_poly.pdbx_seq_one_letter_code
_entity_poly.pdbx_strand_id
1 'polypeptide(L)'
;MGTKEKKNICVHCGNNPVPHFLYWYNGSLAILLAPLRRVIFYNPLTVWGERLGLGRLLSLALVRILEFFRIVKKQGERERCAVPRARVLWEEAERRGIKMEELLLLGKPFDVYIAQKGIRDKDLNSKFKISNSKRLVVFSGLPRPRGYDGRILDSMDDKWLFKRLLMKHGLPVPAGTAVTSFWQAKKTFGRIQKPVIVKPRAGSRGRHSATFVRNEQDLKQAFRVAKRLCYWVMVEEQLAGPVYRATVIDFKLQGVLRGDPPQVIGDGTSDIGMLIEKKNSAPHPGVKDIKVDEQMRRFVERELGEKFQISNFKFQMDGLGPERKDVLEYVPAAGEIVDLSEKIGVNYGGCSSEDFTICHPDNKDLFVRAAKALGDPVVGFDFIIPDITRSYKEQRCGFIEANSLPFINLHHAPLLGQPRNVAAAVWDMVGW
;
A
#
# COMPACT_ATOMS: atom_id res chain seq x y z
N MET A 1 -43.57 7.22 -3.21
CA MET A 1 -42.15 7.65 -3.38
C MET A 1 -41.29 6.42 -3.32
N GLY A 2 -40.65 6.06 -4.44
CA GLY A 2 -39.90 4.81 -4.58
C GLY A 2 -38.77 4.67 -3.56
N THR A 3 -38.70 3.48 -2.96
CA THR A 3 -37.57 3.00 -2.19
C THR A 3 -36.33 3.04 -3.07
N LYS A 4 -35.38 3.94 -2.76
CA LYS A 4 -34.04 3.93 -3.38
C LYS A 4 -33.45 2.54 -3.19
N GLU A 5 -33.30 1.80 -4.30
CA GLU A 5 -32.58 0.54 -4.33
C GLU A 5 -31.24 0.71 -3.59
N LYS A 6 -31.02 -0.10 -2.55
CA LYS A 6 -29.71 -0.21 -1.91
C LYS A 6 -28.73 -0.57 -3.01
N LYS A 7 -27.84 0.36 -3.40
CA LYS A 7 -26.70 0.07 -4.27
C LYS A 7 -26.08 -1.23 -3.78
N ASN A 8 -25.93 -2.22 -4.66
CA ASN A 8 -25.24 -3.48 -4.39
C ASN A 8 -23.81 -3.19 -3.93
N ILE A 9 -23.60 -2.98 -2.62
CA ILE A 9 -22.29 -2.74 -2.03
C ILE A 9 -21.55 -4.08 -2.06
N CYS A 10 -20.50 -4.16 -2.88
CA CYS A 10 -19.67 -5.35 -2.92
C CYS A 10 -18.94 -5.53 -1.58
N VAL A 11 -19.24 -6.64 -0.91
CA VAL A 11 -18.61 -7.04 0.35
C VAL A 11 -17.07 -7.06 0.25
N HIS A 12 -16.52 -7.57 -0.85
CA HIS A 12 -15.08 -7.70 -1.07
C HIS A 12 -14.35 -6.37 -1.38
N CYS A 13 -15.08 -5.28 -1.58
CA CYS A 13 -14.50 -3.94 -1.71
C CYS A 13 -14.34 -3.22 -0.36
N GLY A 14 -15.03 -3.67 0.69
CA GLY A 14 -15.03 -2.99 1.99
C GLY A 14 -15.57 -1.56 1.94
N ASN A 15 -14.92 -0.65 2.67
CA ASN A 15 -15.33 0.75 2.80
C ASN A 15 -14.96 1.64 1.59
N ASN A 16 -14.34 1.08 0.54
CA ASN A 16 -14.00 1.83 -0.68
C ASN A 16 -14.44 1.08 -1.95
N PRO A 17 -15.75 1.07 -2.24
CA PRO A 17 -16.32 0.41 -3.41
C PRO A 17 -15.80 1.00 -4.72
N VAL A 18 -15.62 0.14 -5.72
CA VAL A 18 -15.15 0.52 -7.05
C VAL A 18 -16.07 -0.06 -8.13
N PRO A 19 -16.21 0.61 -9.29
CA PRO A 19 -16.89 0.01 -10.43
C PRO A 19 -16.09 -1.18 -10.96
N HIS A 20 -16.53 -2.41 -10.68
CA HIS A 20 -15.74 -3.62 -10.97
C HIS A 20 -15.32 -3.75 -12.43
N PHE A 21 -16.24 -3.50 -13.37
CA PHE A 21 -15.94 -3.60 -14.80
C PHE A 21 -14.86 -2.63 -15.24
N LEU A 22 -14.93 -1.35 -14.84
CA LEU A 22 -13.91 -0.36 -15.17
C LEU A 22 -12.57 -0.69 -14.52
N TYR A 23 -12.57 -1.15 -13.27
CA TYR A 23 -11.35 -1.59 -12.59
C TYR A 23 -10.72 -2.80 -13.29
N TRP A 24 -11.54 -3.79 -13.64
CA TRP A 24 -11.13 -4.96 -14.38
C TRP A 24 -10.56 -4.58 -15.75
N TYR A 25 -11.27 -3.74 -16.50
CA TYR A 25 -10.87 -3.30 -17.84
C TYR A 25 -9.55 -2.53 -17.77
N ASN A 26 -9.47 -1.49 -16.95
CA ASN A 26 -8.28 -0.65 -16.83
C ASN A 26 -7.09 -1.44 -16.29
N GLY A 27 -7.27 -2.21 -15.21
CA GLY A 27 -6.19 -2.99 -14.61
C GLY A 27 -5.67 -4.09 -15.55
N SER A 28 -6.57 -4.78 -16.26
CA SER A 28 -6.20 -5.83 -17.21
C SER A 28 -5.54 -5.24 -18.45
N LEU A 29 -6.11 -4.18 -19.02
CA LEU A 29 -5.57 -3.53 -20.20
C LEU A 29 -4.20 -2.89 -19.91
N ALA A 30 -4.01 -2.29 -18.73
CA ALA A 30 -2.73 -1.76 -18.31
C ALA A 30 -1.64 -2.84 -18.26
N ILE A 31 -1.95 -4.03 -17.74
CA ILE A 31 -1.03 -5.17 -17.75
C ILE A 31 -0.73 -5.63 -19.18
N LEU A 32 -1.77 -5.75 -20.01
CA LEU A 32 -1.65 -6.23 -21.39
C LEU A 32 -0.80 -5.28 -22.25
N LEU A 33 -1.03 -3.98 -22.14
CA LEU A 33 -0.37 -2.95 -22.92
C LEU A 33 0.97 -2.49 -22.32
N ALA A 34 1.35 -2.93 -21.12
CA ALA A 34 2.58 -2.51 -20.47
C ALA A 34 3.85 -2.70 -21.33
N PRO A 35 4.06 -3.82 -22.06
CA PRO A 35 5.21 -3.96 -22.95
C PRO A 35 5.23 -2.91 -24.08
N LEU A 36 4.07 -2.65 -24.70
CA LEU A 36 3.93 -1.68 -25.77
C LEU A 36 4.16 -0.24 -25.26
N ARG A 37 3.55 0.10 -24.12
CA ARG A 37 3.72 1.40 -23.47
C ARG A 37 5.19 1.67 -23.14
N ARG A 38 5.92 0.64 -22.66
CA ARG A 38 7.36 0.74 -22.40
C ARG A 38 8.16 1.10 -23.65
N VAL A 39 7.86 0.45 -24.78
CA VAL A 39 8.54 0.74 -26.06
C VAL A 39 8.20 2.13 -26.58
N ILE A 40 6.94 2.56 -26.48
CA ILE A 40 6.50 3.87 -26.99
C ILE A 40 7.07 5.01 -26.15
N PHE A 41 6.89 4.97 -24.83
CA PHE A 41 7.19 6.10 -23.95
C PHE A 41 8.61 6.12 -23.40
N TYR A 42 9.34 5.01 -23.44
CA TYR A 42 10.70 4.90 -22.91
C TYR A 42 11.70 4.39 -23.95
N ASN A 43 11.61 4.95 -25.16
CA ASN A 43 12.57 4.74 -26.22
C ASN A 43 13.84 5.61 -26.02
N PRO A 44 14.94 5.36 -26.76
CA PRO A 44 16.17 6.12 -26.61
C PRO A 44 16.00 7.64 -26.78
N LEU A 45 15.06 8.10 -27.63
CA LEU A 45 14.80 9.53 -27.85
C LEU A 45 14.13 10.18 -26.64
N THR A 46 13.14 9.52 -26.02
CA THR A 46 12.49 10.07 -24.82
C THR A 46 13.43 10.10 -23.62
N VAL A 47 14.23 9.04 -23.44
CA VAL A 47 15.28 9.00 -22.41
C VAL A 47 16.34 10.07 -22.64
N TRP A 48 16.79 10.25 -23.90
CA TRP A 48 17.71 11.32 -24.26
C TRP A 48 17.12 12.71 -24.02
N GLY A 49 15.85 12.91 -24.37
CA GLY A 49 15.15 14.17 -24.13
C GLY A 49 15.02 14.52 -22.65
N GLU A 50 14.69 13.53 -21.80
CA GLU A 50 14.65 13.70 -20.35
C GLU A 50 16.03 14.03 -19.76
N ARG A 51 17.10 13.40 -20.25
CA ARG A 51 18.49 13.73 -19.84
C ARG A 51 18.87 15.19 -20.15
N LEU A 52 18.35 15.74 -21.25
CA LEU A 52 18.54 17.15 -21.62
C LEU A 52 17.57 18.10 -20.91
N GLY A 53 16.64 17.59 -20.10
CA GLY A 53 15.65 18.38 -19.38
C GLY A 53 14.49 18.89 -20.25
N LEU A 54 14.30 18.34 -21.45
CA LEU A 54 13.22 18.72 -22.36
C LEU A 54 11.84 18.42 -21.77
N GLY A 55 11.66 17.27 -21.11
CA GLY A 55 10.39 16.92 -20.47
C GLY A 55 9.96 17.95 -19.43
N ARG A 56 10.92 18.52 -18.69
CA ARG A 56 10.65 19.59 -17.73
C ARG A 56 10.31 20.92 -18.39
N LEU A 57 11.01 21.30 -19.45
CA LEU A 57 10.70 22.50 -20.22
C LEU A 57 9.31 22.42 -20.84
N LEU A 58 8.97 21.27 -21.43
CA LEU A 58 7.64 20.98 -21.96
C LEU A 58 6.57 21.01 -20.86
N SER A 59 6.83 20.39 -19.70
CA SER A 59 5.91 20.43 -18.56
C SER A 59 5.64 21.87 -18.11
N LEU A 60 6.68 22.70 -18.02
CA LEU A 60 6.55 24.10 -17.65
C LEU A 60 5.83 24.92 -18.72
N ALA A 61 6.11 24.67 -20.00
CA ALA A 61 5.43 25.31 -21.11
C ALA A 61 3.94 24.95 -21.10
N LEU A 62 3.61 23.67 -20.91
CA LEU A 62 2.26 23.17 -20.80
C LEU A 62 1.52 23.82 -19.63
N VAL A 63 2.13 23.88 -18.43
CA VAL A 63 1.52 24.57 -17.28
C VAL A 63 1.23 26.03 -17.63
N ARG A 64 2.18 26.76 -18.23
CA ARG A 64 1.97 28.16 -18.64
C ARG A 64 0.85 28.33 -19.66
N ILE A 65 0.75 27.41 -20.64
CA ILE A 65 -0.33 27.39 -21.62
C ILE A 65 -1.67 27.15 -20.93
N LEU A 66 -1.76 26.16 -20.05
CA LEU A 66 -2.99 25.85 -19.32
C LEU A 66 -3.40 26.96 -18.33
N GLU A 67 -2.43 27.66 -17.75
CA GLU A 67 -2.68 28.87 -16.94
C GLU A 67 -3.22 30.01 -17.80
N PHE A 68 -2.67 30.23 -18.99
CA PHE A 68 -3.15 31.25 -19.94
C PHE A 68 -4.63 31.03 -20.30
N PHE A 69 -5.02 29.77 -20.54
CA PHE A 69 -6.41 29.40 -20.77
C PHE A 69 -7.26 29.27 -19.50
N ARG A 70 -6.72 29.60 -18.32
CA ARG A 70 -7.39 29.48 -17.00
C ARG A 70 -7.89 28.06 -16.66
N ILE A 71 -7.35 27.05 -17.34
CA ILE A 71 -7.64 25.63 -17.11
C ILE A 71 -6.92 25.18 -15.83
N VAL A 72 -5.70 25.67 -15.61
CA VAL A 72 -4.91 25.43 -14.40
C VAL A 72 -4.75 26.72 -13.60
N LYS A 73 -4.86 26.62 -12.27
CA LYS A 73 -4.55 27.69 -11.31
C LYS A 73 -3.51 27.21 -10.31
N LYS A 74 -2.75 28.14 -9.71
CA LYS A 74 -1.81 27.89 -8.61
C LYS A 74 -2.41 28.30 -7.28
N GLN A 75 -2.11 27.54 -6.23
CA GLN A 75 -2.45 27.84 -4.85
C GLN A 75 -1.21 27.71 -3.98
N GLY A 76 -0.88 28.76 -3.21
CA GLY A 76 0.30 28.80 -2.35
C GLY A 76 0.01 28.59 -0.86
N GLU A 77 -1.23 28.30 -0.48
CA GLU A 77 -1.65 28.14 0.92
C GLU A 77 -1.65 26.66 1.30
N ARG A 78 -0.70 26.26 2.15
CA ARG A 78 -0.53 24.88 2.63
C ARG A 78 -1.78 24.34 3.34
N GLU A 79 -2.48 25.19 4.10
CA GLU A 79 -3.68 24.84 4.86
C GLU A 79 -4.82 24.36 3.96
N ARG A 80 -4.82 24.77 2.69
CA ARG A 80 -5.80 24.34 1.69
C ARG A 80 -5.42 23.01 1.01
N CYS A 81 -4.20 22.53 1.20
CA CYS A 81 -3.74 21.27 0.61
C CYS A 81 -4.43 20.08 1.27
N ALA A 82 -5.35 19.44 0.56
CA ALA A 82 -6.12 18.32 1.09
C ALA A 82 -5.27 17.07 1.34
N VAL A 83 -4.22 16.86 0.53
CA VAL A 83 -3.41 15.62 0.52
C VAL A 83 -2.44 15.60 1.72
N PRO A 84 -2.61 14.68 2.70
CA PRO A 84 -1.77 14.66 3.91
C PRO A 84 -0.28 14.48 3.62
N ARG A 85 0.05 13.64 2.62
CA ARG A 85 1.42 13.41 2.16
C ARG A 85 2.07 14.70 1.63
N ALA A 86 1.32 15.50 0.89
CA ALA A 86 1.83 16.76 0.35
C ALA A 86 1.96 17.82 1.46
N ARG A 87 1.07 17.84 2.45
CA ARG A 87 1.17 18.74 3.61
C ARG A 87 2.50 18.58 4.35
N VAL A 88 2.87 17.36 4.76
CA VAL A 88 4.16 17.16 5.47
C VAL A 88 5.38 17.50 4.60
N LEU A 89 5.25 17.31 3.28
CA LEU A 89 6.29 17.71 2.32
C LEU A 89 6.41 19.24 2.25
N TRP A 90 5.28 19.94 2.24
CA TRP A 90 5.19 21.40 2.19
C TRP A 90 5.67 22.05 3.48
N GLU A 91 5.33 21.50 4.65
CA GLU A 91 5.83 21.95 5.95
C GLU A 91 7.36 21.94 5.99
N GLU A 92 7.96 20.85 5.50
CA GLU A 92 9.42 20.75 5.40
C GLU A 92 10.00 21.69 4.34
N ALA A 93 9.26 21.95 3.26
CA ALA A 93 9.65 22.92 2.24
C ALA A 93 9.77 24.33 2.84
N GLU A 94 8.75 24.76 3.59
CA GLU A 94 8.71 26.06 4.27
C GLU A 94 9.87 26.23 5.25
N ARG A 95 10.16 25.21 6.06
CA ARG A 95 11.32 25.21 6.99
C ARG A 95 12.65 25.44 6.29
N ARG A 96 12.75 25.04 5.02
CA ARG A 96 13.96 25.12 4.20
C ARG A 96 13.97 26.34 3.26
N GLY A 97 12.99 27.23 3.36
CA GLY A 97 12.87 28.40 2.47
C GLY A 97 12.55 28.03 1.03
N ILE A 98 11.85 26.91 0.83
CA ILE A 98 11.35 26.45 -0.47
C ILE A 98 9.92 26.93 -0.60
N LYS A 99 9.64 27.76 -1.62
CA LYS A 99 8.27 28.10 -1.99
C LYS A 99 7.64 26.93 -2.71
N MET A 100 6.53 26.42 -2.22
CA MET A 100 5.75 25.36 -2.86
C MET A 100 4.35 25.89 -3.24
N GLU A 101 3.80 25.42 -4.35
CA GLU A 101 2.48 25.78 -4.87
C GLU A 101 1.80 24.52 -5.43
N GLU A 102 0.51 24.33 -5.14
CA GLU A 102 -0.31 23.25 -5.70
C GLU A 102 -1.00 23.71 -6.99
N LEU A 103 -1.06 22.82 -7.98
CA LEU A 103 -1.81 23.03 -9.20
C LEU A 103 -3.25 22.54 -9.04
N LEU A 104 -4.19 23.37 -9.48
CA LEU A 104 -5.62 23.10 -9.49
C LEU A 104 -6.11 22.98 -10.93
N LEU A 105 -6.61 21.82 -11.33
CA LEU A 105 -7.21 21.58 -12.64
C LEU A 105 -8.70 21.88 -12.55
N LEU A 106 -9.17 22.89 -13.30
CA LEU A 106 -10.55 23.38 -13.22
C LEU A 106 -10.99 23.68 -11.78
N GLY A 107 -10.05 24.21 -10.97
CA GLY A 107 -10.27 24.53 -9.56
C GLY A 107 -10.19 23.36 -8.59
N LYS A 108 -9.89 22.13 -9.05
CA LYS A 108 -9.76 20.94 -8.19
C LYS A 108 -8.30 20.50 -8.05
N PRO A 109 -7.82 20.17 -6.83
CA PRO A 109 -6.50 19.59 -6.63
C PRO A 109 -6.36 18.27 -7.37
N PHE A 110 -5.17 18.02 -7.92
CA PHE A 110 -4.86 16.77 -8.63
C PHE A 110 -3.44 16.23 -8.33
N ASP A 111 -2.92 16.51 -7.13
CA ASP A 111 -1.66 15.96 -6.60
C ASP A 111 -0.43 16.30 -7.48
N VAL A 112 -0.40 17.55 -7.98
CA VAL A 112 0.72 18.11 -8.75
C VAL A 112 1.16 19.44 -8.13
N TYR A 113 2.46 19.58 -7.96
CA TYR A 113 3.08 20.66 -7.22
C TYR A 113 4.24 21.29 -8.00
N ILE A 114 4.44 22.57 -7.75
CA ILE A 114 5.62 23.31 -8.17
C ILE A 114 6.36 23.72 -6.91
N ALA A 115 7.66 23.48 -6.85
CA ALA A 115 8.48 23.95 -5.74
C ALA A 115 9.74 24.66 -6.25
N GLN A 116 10.13 25.73 -5.55
CA GLN A 116 11.18 26.65 -5.95
C GLN A 116 12.00 27.13 -4.75
N LYS A 117 13.34 27.00 -4.84
CA LYS A 117 14.29 27.47 -3.81
C LYS A 117 14.97 28.78 -4.23
N GLY A 118 15.03 29.76 -3.33
CA GLY A 118 15.94 30.92 -3.46
C GLY A 118 15.55 32.01 -4.47
N ILE A 119 14.30 32.47 -4.47
CA ILE A 119 13.97 33.82 -4.97
C ILE A 119 13.97 34.78 -3.78
N ARG A 120 14.86 35.77 -3.79
CA ARG A 120 14.65 37.01 -3.02
C ARG A 120 13.67 37.86 -3.83
N ASP A 121 12.67 38.47 -3.19
CA ASP A 121 11.60 39.24 -3.87
C ASP A 121 12.11 40.30 -4.87
N LYS A 122 13.35 40.77 -4.73
CA LYS A 122 13.98 41.74 -5.64
C LYS A 122 14.29 41.21 -7.05
N ASP A 123 14.32 39.89 -7.28
CA ASP A 123 14.68 39.30 -8.60
C ASP A 123 13.47 39.04 -9.53
N LEU A 124 12.24 39.32 -9.07
CA LEU A 124 11.01 39.11 -9.83
C LEU A 124 10.86 40.03 -11.07
N ASN A 125 11.60 41.13 -11.14
CA ASN A 125 11.53 42.10 -12.24
C ASN A 125 12.56 41.89 -13.36
N SER A 126 13.48 40.91 -13.27
CA SER A 126 14.46 40.67 -14.34
C SER A 126 13.92 39.65 -15.36
N LYS A 127 13.48 40.16 -16.52
CA LYS A 127 13.24 39.35 -17.72
C LYS A 127 14.58 38.71 -18.14
N PHE A 128 14.59 37.39 -18.30
CA PHE A 128 15.70 36.57 -18.86
C PHE A 128 16.95 36.33 -17.98
N LYS A 129 16.92 35.26 -17.15
CA LYS A 129 18.09 34.38 -16.97
C LYS A 129 17.68 32.90 -16.88
N ILE A 130 18.03 32.13 -17.93
CA ILE A 130 17.86 30.68 -18.08
C ILE A 130 18.59 29.88 -16.97
N SER A 131 19.51 30.53 -16.24
CA SER A 131 20.22 30.02 -15.05
C SER A 131 19.28 29.64 -13.88
N ASN A 132 18.09 30.23 -13.78
CA ASN A 132 17.15 30.00 -12.66
C ASN A 132 16.36 28.68 -12.75
N SER A 133 16.49 27.95 -13.86
CA SER A 133 15.86 26.63 -14.02
C SER A 133 16.45 25.59 -13.04
N LYS A 134 17.66 25.78 -12.48
CA LYS A 134 18.25 24.80 -11.55
C LYS A 134 17.58 24.73 -10.17
N ARG A 135 16.69 25.65 -9.80
CA ARG A 135 16.05 25.69 -8.47
C ARG A 135 14.54 25.54 -8.47
N LEU A 136 13.97 25.03 -9.56
CA LEU A 136 12.55 24.74 -9.66
C LEU A 136 12.35 23.24 -9.90
N VAL A 137 11.24 22.68 -9.42
CA VAL A 137 10.80 21.32 -9.73
C VAL A 137 9.29 21.31 -9.89
N VAL A 138 8.81 20.62 -10.92
CA VAL A 138 7.38 20.29 -11.08
C VAL A 138 7.27 18.79 -10.89
N PHE A 139 6.38 18.35 -10.02
CA PHE A 139 6.26 16.93 -9.67
C PHE A 139 4.83 16.56 -9.32
N SER A 140 4.49 15.28 -9.51
CA SER A 140 3.25 14.70 -9.01
C SER A 140 3.53 13.81 -7.82
N GLY A 141 2.77 13.97 -6.75
CA GLY A 141 2.93 13.24 -5.49
C GLY A 141 4.25 13.54 -4.78
N LEU A 142 5.32 12.81 -5.11
CA LEU A 142 6.66 12.97 -4.52
C LEU A 142 7.68 13.32 -5.62
N PRO A 143 8.57 14.31 -5.41
CA PRO A 143 9.58 14.65 -6.40
C PRO A 143 10.63 13.55 -6.50
N ARG A 144 11.27 13.42 -7.68
CA ARG A 144 12.42 12.54 -7.93
C ARG A 144 13.64 13.37 -8.33
N PRO A 145 14.87 12.81 -8.19
CA PRO A 145 16.08 13.45 -8.69
C PRO A 145 16.02 13.78 -10.18
N ARG A 146 16.86 14.72 -10.61
CA ARG A 146 17.03 15.01 -12.04
C ARG A 146 17.65 13.81 -12.76
N GLY A 147 17.20 13.59 -14.00
CA GLY A 147 17.67 12.47 -14.82
C GLY A 147 17.20 11.10 -14.33
N TYR A 148 16.27 11.06 -13.38
CA TYR A 148 15.62 9.83 -12.94
C TYR A 148 14.91 9.15 -14.11
N ASP A 149 15.10 7.84 -14.19
CA ASP A 149 14.49 6.98 -15.19
C ASP A 149 13.17 6.41 -14.68
N GLY A 150 12.06 7.00 -15.16
CA GLY A 150 10.70 6.63 -14.76
C GLY A 150 10.20 5.27 -15.25
N ARG A 151 11.00 4.50 -16.01
CA ARG A 151 10.59 3.22 -16.59
C ARG A 151 9.99 2.24 -15.60
N ILE A 152 10.48 2.26 -14.36
CA ILE A 152 10.05 1.32 -13.33
C ILE A 152 8.67 1.66 -12.77
N LEU A 153 8.26 2.94 -12.74
CA LEU A 153 6.97 3.40 -12.19
C LEU A 153 5.79 2.67 -12.81
N ASP A 154 5.86 2.48 -14.13
CA ASP A 154 4.87 1.79 -14.94
C ASP A 154 4.59 0.33 -14.53
N SER A 155 5.50 -0.26 -13.77
CA SER A 155 5.48 -1.67 -13.40
C SER A 155 5.71 -1.94 -11.93
N MET A 156 6.02 -0.92 -11.14
CA MET A 156 6.26 -1.06 -9.71
C MET A 156 5.01 -1.59 -9.00
N ASP A 157 3.84 -1.08 -9.39
CA ASP A 157 2.57 -1.47 -8.79
C ASP A 157 2.00 -2.78 -9.39
N ASP A 158 2.66 -3.37 -10.41
CA ASP A 158 2.33 -4.70 -10.92
C ASP A 158 2.99 -5.78 -10.05
N LYS A 159 2.16 -6.39 -9.19
CA LYS A 159 2.58 -7.39 -8.20
C LYS A 159 3.39 -8.54 -8.81
N TRP A 160 3.10 -8.98 -10.03
CA TRP A 160 3.83 -10.07 -10.67
C TRP A 160 5.20 -9.63 -11.20
N LEU A 161 5.26 -8.47 -11.86
CA LEU A 161 6.52 -7.94 -12.39
C LEU A 161 7.47 -7.56 -11.25
N PHE A 162 6.94 -6.92 -10.22
CA PHE A 162 7.65 -6.62 -8.98
C PHE A 162 8.26 -7.89 -8.38
N LYS A 163 7.44 -8.91 -8.15
CA LYS A 163 7.89 -10.20 -7.60
C LYS A 163 8.98 -10.84 -8.45
N ARG A 164 8.79 -10.94 -9.78
CA ARG A 164 9.78 -11.52 -10.69
C ARG A 164 11.12 -10.79 -10.65
N LEU A 165 11.08 -9.47 -10.54
CA LEU A 165 12.30 -8.66 -10.40
C LEU A 165 13.03 -9.04 -9.11
N LEU A 166 12.33 -9.05 -7.98
CA LEU A 166 12.93 -9.40 -6.69
C LEU A 166 13.49 -10.83 -6.67
N MET A 167 12.78 -11.80 -7.25
CA MET A 167 13.26 -13.18 -7.38
C MET A 167 14.59 -13.25 -8.15
N LYS A 168 14.72 -12.48 -9.24
CA LYS A 168 15.96 -12.42 -10.04
C LYS A 168 17.15 -11.90 -9.22
N HIS A 169 16.89 -11.08 -8.22
CA HIS A 169 17.89 -10.51 -7.31
C HIS A 169 18.07 -11.31 -6.00
N GLY A 170 17.47 -12.51 -5.89
CA GLY A 170 17.59 -13.35 -4.69
C GLY A 170 16.92 -12.75 -3.45
N LEU A 171 15.94 -11.87 -3.63
CA LEU A 171 15.22 -11.23 -2.54
C LEU A 171 13.98 -12.07 -2.16
N PRO A 172 13.65 -12.16 -0.86
CA PRO A 172 12.59 -13.04 -0.36
C PRO A 172 11.22 -12.55 -0.82
N VAL A 173 10.45 -13.45 -1.43
CA VAL A 173 9.07 -13.24 -1.83
C VAL A 173 8.28 -14.53 -1.54
N PRO A 174 6.97 -14.45 -1.28
CA PRO A 174 6.15 -15.66 -1.09
C PRO A 174 6.19 -16.53 -2.34
N ALA A 175 6.21 -17.86 -2.20
CA ALA A 175 6.15 -18.76 -3.35
C ALA A 175 4.81 -18.62 -4.08
N GLY A 176 4.78 -18.71 -5.42
CA GLY A 176 3.53 -18.64 -6.19
C GLY A 176 3.65 -17.88 -7.51
N THR A 177 2.57 -17.83 -8.28
CA THR A 177 2.57 -17.23 -9.63
C THR A 177 1.28 -16.51 -9.97
N ALA A 178 1.34 -15.66 -11.00
CA ALA A 178 0.18 -15.14 -11.69
C ALA A 178 -0.44 -16.21 -12.60
N VAL A 179 -1.77 -16.27 -12.62
CA VAL A 179 -2.58 -17.24 -13.38
C VAL A 179 -3.80 -16.58 -14.02
N THR A 180 -4.24 -17.12 -15.16
CA THR A 180 -5.42 -16.64 -15.88
C THR A 180 -6.61 -17.60 -15.77
N SER A 181 -6.38 -18.89 -15.52
CA SER A 181 -7.43 -19.91 -15.40
C SER A 181 -7.43 -20.61 -14.03
N PHE A 182 -8.59 -21.18 -13.67
CA PHE A 182 -8.72 -21.96 -12.43
C PHE A 182 -7.85 -23.22 -12.44
N TRP A 183 -7.67 -23.86 -13.60
CA TRP A 183 -6.77 -25.01 -13.73
C TRP A 183 -5.31 -24.64 -13.37
N GLN A 184 -4.83 -23.49 -13.86
CA GLN A 184 -3.50 -22.98 -13.49
C GLN A 184 -3.43 -22.64 -11.99
N ALA A 185 -4.51 -22.08 -11.42
CA ALA A 185 -4.60 -21.80 -10.00
C ALA A 185 -4.51 -23.09 -9.17
N LYS A 186 -5.24 -24.15 -9.53
CA LYS A 186 -5.21 -25.47 -8.89
C LYS A 186 -3.82 -26.11 -8.97
N LYS A 187 -3.18 -26.05 -10.14
CA LYS A 187 -1.80 -26.54 -10.34
C LYS A 187 -0.80 -25.81 -9.46
N THR A 188 -0.93 -24.48 -9.33
CA THR A 188 -0.07 -23.65 -8.47
C THR A 188 -0.32 -23.98 -7.00
N PHE A 189 -1.59 -24.04 -6.60
CA PHE A 189 -2.03 -24.37 -5.24
C PHE A 189 -1.50 -25.74 -4.77
N GLY A 190 -1.47 -26.75 -5.65
CA GLY A 190 -0.90 -28.06 -5.34
C GLY A 190 0.60 -28.05 -5.02
N ARG A 191 1.35 -27.04 -5.47
CA ARG A 191 2.83 -26.99 -5.38
C ARG A 191 3.38 -26.10 -4.27
N ILE A 192 2.57 -25.22 -3.72
CA ILE A 192 2.99 -24.24 -2.70
C ILE A 192 2.50 -24.64 -1.30
N GLN A 193 3.18 -24.13 -0.28
CA GLN A 193 2.80 -24.31 1.12
C GLN A 193 1.47 -23.61 1.42
N LYS A 194 0.68 -24.20 2.32
CA LYS A 194 -0.61 -23.68 2.79
C LYS A 194 -0.43 -23.03 4.17
N PRO A 195 -1.25 -22.03 4.53
CA PRO A 195 -2.34 -21.45 3.74
C PRO A 195 -1.84 -20.62 2.54
N VAL A 196 -2.74 -20.43 1.58
CA VAL A 196 -2.51 -19.65 0.36
C VAL A 196 -3.32 -18.36 0.41
N ILE A 197 -2.77 -17.29 -0.18
CA ILE A 197 -3.48 -16.06 -0.51
C ILE A 197 -3.78 -16.02 -2.02
N VAL A 198 -5.01 -15.63 -2.35
CA VAL A 198 -5.45 -15.40 -3.73
C VAL A 198 -5.89 -13.95 -3.86
N LYS A 199 -5.31 -13.20 -4.80
CA LYS A 199 -5.57 -11.76 -4.97
C LYS A 199 -5.49 -11.33 -6.43
N PRO A 200 -6.15 -10.23 -6.84
CA PRO A 200 -5.93 -9.64 -8.16
C PRO A 200 -4.46 -9.27 -8.38
N ARG A 201 -3.93 -9.43 -9.60
CA ARG A 201 -2.56 -9.01 -9.94
C ARG A 201 -2.39 -7.49 -9.91
N ALA A 202 -3.39 -6.77 -10.43
CA ALA A 202 -3.48 -5.32 -10.33
C ALA A 202 -4.56 -4.92 -9.33
N GLY A 203 -4.31 -3.85 -8.58
CA GLY A 203 -5.23 -3.30 -7.60
C GLY A 203 -4.55 -2.98 -6.27
N SER A 204 -5.30 -2.31 -5.40
CA SER A 204 -4.82 -1.77 -4.13
C SER A 204 -5.80 -2.04 -2.98
N ARG A 205 -5.33 -1.82 -1.74
CA ARG A 205 -6.12 -1.90 -0.49
C ARG A 205 -6.68 -3.29 -0.18
N GLY A 206 -6.02 -4.35 -0.64
CA GLY A 206 -6.44 -5.73 -0.38
C GLY A 206 -7.79 -6.13 -0.99
N ARG A 207 -8.39 -5.31 -1.88
CA ARG A 207 -9.71 -5.60 -2.45
C ARG A 207 -9.72 -6.95 -3.16
N HIS A 208 -10.79 -7.72 -2.92
CA HIS A 208 -10.99 -9.04 -3.53
C HIS A 208 -9.82 -10.00 -3.30
N SER A 209 -9.08 -9.80 -2.21
CA SER A 209 -8.08 -10.76 -1.74
C SER A 209 -8.74 -11.72 -0.75
N ALA A 210 -8.30 -12.97 -0.78
CA ALA A 210 -8.71 -13.99 0.17
C ALA A 210 -7.48 -14.65 0.76
N THR A 211 -7.33 -14.53 2.07
CA THR A 211 -6.35 -15.25 2.90
C THR A 211 -6.92 -16.58 3.38
N PHE A 212 -6.07 -17.38 4.00
CA PHE A 212 -6.40 -18.63 4.68
C PHE A 212 -7.02 -19.70 3.77
N VAL A 213 -6.69 -19.66 2.47
CA VAL A 213 -7.14 -20.66 1.49
C VAL A 213 -6.39 -21.96 1.74
N ARG A 214 -7.08 -22.98 2.26
CA ARG A 214 -6.46 -24.27 2.63
C ARG A 214 -6.95 -25.45 1.80
N ASN A 215 -8.10 -25.34 1.15
CA ASN A 215 -8.66 -26.38 0.31
C ASN A 215 -9.06 -25.88 -1.10
N GLU A 216 -9.43 -26.81 -1.98
CA GLU A 216 -9.81 -26.48 -3.37
C GLU A 216 -11.11 -25.68 -3.48
N GLN A 217 -12.06 -25.88 -2.57
CA GLN A 217 -13.32 -25.15 -2.56
C GLN A 217 -13.08 -23.66 -2.25
N ASP A 218 -12.27 -23.38 -1.21
CA ASP A 218 -11.79 -22.05 -0.87
C ASP A 218 -11.10 -21.41 -2.07
N LEU A 219 -10.20 -22.16 -2.73
CA LEU A 219 -9.44 -21.69 -3.89
C LEU A 219 -10.39 -21.29 -5.04
N LYS A 220 -11.42 -22.09 -5.30
CA LYS A 220 -12.41 -21.82 -6.35
C LYS A 220 -13.20 -20.55 -6.07
N GLN A 221 -13.63 -20.34 -4.84
CA GLN A 221 -14.33 -19.12 -4.44
C GLN A 221 -13.41 -17.91 -4.52
N ALA A 222 -12.22 -18.00 -3.92
CA ALA A 222 -11.22 -16.95 -3.90
C ALA A 222 -10.79 -16.51 -5.31
N PHE A 223 -10.56 -17.47 -6.21
CA PHE A 223 -10.21 -17.20 -7.61
C PHE A 223 -11.33 -16.45 -8.34
N ARG A 224 -12.59 -16.84 -8.16
CA ARG A 224 -13.76 -16.15 -8.74
C ARG A 224 -13.87 -14.72 -8.23
N VAL A 225 -13.65 -14.49 -6.94
CA VAL A 225 -13.68 -13.15 -6.34
C VAL A 225 -12.59 -12.27 -6.92
N ALA A 226 -11.34 -12.74 -6.94
CA ALA A 226 -10.20 -11.99 -7.49
C ALA A 226 -10.36 -11.67 -8.98
N LYS A 227 -10.91 -12.61 -9.76
CA LYS A 227 -11.16 -12.42 -11.21
C LYS A 227 -12.12 -11.28 -11.54
N ARG A 228 -12.96 -10.84 -10.60
CA ARG A 228 -13.88 -9.71 -10.80
C ARG A 228 -13.15 -8.36 -10.95
N LEU A 229 -11.92 -8.23 -10.45
CA LEU A 229 -11.15 -6.98 -10.52
C LEU A 229 -9.94 -7.04 -11.46
N CYS A 230 -9.48 -8.22 -11.87
CA CYS A 230 -8.37 -8.33 -12.82
C CYS A 230 -8.41 -9.65 -13.57
N TYR A 231 -8.11 -9.63 -14.87
CA TYR A 231 -7.97 -10.84 -15.69
C TYR A 231 -6.79 -11.72 -15.24
N TRP A 232 -5.78 -11.17 -14.57
CA TRP A 232 -4.69 -11.94 -13.95
C TRP A 232 -4.89 -12.01 -12.43
N VAL A 233 -4.74 -13.21 -11.87
CA VAL A 233 -4.88 -13.48 -10.44
C VAL A 233 -3.57 -14.05 -9.91
N MET A 234 -3.13 -13.57 -8.75
CA MET A 234 -1.99 -14.10 -8.02
C MET A 234 -2.47 -15.22 -7.10
N VAL A 235 -1.75 -16.34 -7.10
CA VAL A 235 -1.92 -17.45 -6.15
C VAL A 235 -0.57 -17.67 -5.49
N GLU A 236 -0.49 -17.36 -4.19
CA GLU A 236 0.77 -17.29 -3.45
C GLU A 236 0.65 -17.91 -2.07
N GLU A 237 1.75 -18.39 -1.53
CA GLU A 237 1.85 -18.72 -0.11
C GLU A 237 1.47 -17.50 0.73
N GLN A 238 0.72 -17.73 1.80
CA GLN A 238 0.46 -16.71 2.78
C GLN A 238 1.61 -16.67 3.80
N LEU A 239 2.23 -15.50 3.93
CA LEU A 239 3.18 -15.22 5.00
C LEU A 239 2.43 -14.86 6.29
N ALA A 240 3.03 -15.15 7.44
CA ALA A 240 2.49 -14.86 8.75
C ALA A 240 3.28 -13.74 9.43
N GLY A 241 2.58 -12.90 10.19
CA GLY A 241 3.14 -11.76 10.92
C GLY A 241 2.57 -10.41 10.46
N PRO A 242 2.97 -9.32 11.12
CA PRO A 242 2.54 -7.98 10.78
C PRO A 242 2.96 -7.57 9.37
N VAL A 243 2.22 -6.61 8.78
CA VAL A 243 2.67 -5.96 7.55
C VAL A 243 3.48 -4.73 7.91
N TYR A 244 4.72 -4.71 7.44
CA TYR A 244 5.63 -3.59 7.57
C TYR A 244 5.69 -2.82 6.25
N ARG A 245 5.53 -1.50 6.34
CA ARG A 245 5.83 -0.58 5.25
C ARG A 245 7.21 0.04 5.47
N ALA A 246 8.20 -0.49 4.76
CA ALA A 246 9.54 0.07 4.72
C ALA A 246 9.61 1.17 3.65
N THR A 247 9.79 2.42 4.09
CA THR A 247 9.90 3.58 3.20
C THR A 247 11.36 3.90 2.94
N VAL A 248 11.79 3.74 1.70
CA VAL A 248 13.14 4.03 1.22
C VAL A 248 13.12 5.30 0.37
N ILE A 249 13.94 6.28 0.75
CA ILE A 249 14.15 7.53 0.01
C ILE A 249 15.65 7.67 -0.25
N ASP A 250 16.03 8.00 -1.48
CA ASP A 250 17.43 8.10 -1.93
C ASP A 250 18.26 6.85 -1.61
N PHE A 251 17.67 5.67 -1.84
CA PHE A 251 18.27 4.37 -1.51
C PHE A 251 18.71 4.23 -0.04
N LYS A 252 18.10 5.01 0.86
CA LYS A 252 18.27 4.92 2.31
C LYS A 252 16.92 4.65 2.96
N LEU A 253 16.88 3.71 3.90
CA LEU A 253 15.66 3.46 4.66
C LEU A 253 15.38 4.66 5.57
N GLN A 254 14.17 5.23 5.47
CA GLN A 254 13.76 6.41 6.23
C GLN A 254 12.71 6.12 7.29
N GLY A 255 11.98 5.01 7.17
CA GLY A 255 10.97 4.61 8.15
C GLY A 255 10.50 3.17 7.95
N VAL A 256 9.97 2.56 9.00
CA VAL A 256 9.43 1.20 9.00
C VAL A 256 8.12 1.22 9.79
N LEU A 257 7.01 1.39 9.09
CA LEU A 257 5.70 1.42 9.73
C LEU A 257 5.12 0.02 9.84
N ARG A 258 4.92 -0.47 11.05
CA ARG A 258 4.09 -1.64 11.31
C ARG A 258 2.62 -1.29 11.13
N GLY A 259 1.86 -2.20 10.53
CA GLY A 259 0.43 -2.17 10.50
C GLY A 259 -0.12 -3.55 10.89
N ASP A 260 -0.93 -3.57 11.94
CA ASP A 260 -1.63 -4.77 12.37
C ASP A 260 -3.11 -4.70 11.92
N PRO A 261 -3.72 -5.85 11.57
CA PRO A 261 -5.17 -5.93 11.44
C PRO A 261 -5.84 -5.71 12.81
N PRO A 262 -7.17 -5.51 12.86
CA PRO A 262 -7.88 -5.67 14.12
C PRO A 262 -7.66 -7.09 14.64
N GLN A 263 -7.19 -7.21 15.87
CA GLN A 263 -6.90 -8.47 16.53
C GLN A 263 -7.36 -8.46 18.00
N VAL A 264 -7.66 -9.64 18.54
CA VAL A 264 -7.82 -9.89 19.98
C VAL A 264 -6.73 -10.83 20.46
N ILE A 265 -6.42 -10.75 21.75
CA ILE A 265 -5.45 -11.63 22.42
C ILE A 265 -6.25 -12.44 23.45
N GLY A 266 -6.19 -13.76 23.34
CA GLY A 266 -6.85 -14.66 24.28
C GLY A 266 -6.29 -14.50 25.69
N ASP A 267 -7.19 -14.49 26.67
CA ASP A 267 -6.86 -14.63 28.08
C ASP A 267 -7.13 -16.06 28.60
N GLY A 268 -7.53 -16.98 27.71
CA GLY A 268 -7.87 -18.36 28.02
C GLY A 268 -9.28 -18.58 28.60
N THR A 269 -10.06 -17.51 28.80
CA THR A 269 -11.37 -17.56 29.48
C THR A 269 -12.48 -16.83 28.71
N SER A 270 -12.16 -15.68 28.13
CA SER A 270 -13.07 -14.82 27.40
C SER A 270 -13.13 -15.25 25.93
N ASP A 271 -14.34 -15.35 25.39
CA ASP A 271 -14.55 -15.56 23.96
C ASP A 271 -14.22 -14.33 23.11
N ILE A 272 -14.14 -14.52 21.80
CA ILE A 272 -13.83 -13.45 20.83
C ILE A 272 -14.81 -12.28 20.96
N GLY A 273 -16.10 -12.53 21.19
CA GLY A 273 -17.13 -11.50 21.36
C GLY A 273 -16.81 -10.58 22.54
N MET A 274 -16.58 -11.16 23.72
CA MET A 274 -16.21 -10.43 24.93
C MET A 274 -14.89 -9.68 24.77
N LEU A 275 -13.89 -10.29 24.11
CA LEU A 275 -12.59 -9.64 23.86
C LEU A 275 -12.73 -8.42 22.93
N ILE A 276 -13.63 -8.48 21.93
CA ILE A 276 -13.94 -7.33 21.05
C ILE A 276 -14.63 -6.22 21.84
N GLU A 277 -15.63 -6.55 22.66
CA GLU A 277 -16.34 -5.56 23.48
C GLU A 277 -15.41 -4.85 24.46
N LYS A 278 -14.53 -5.61 25.14
CA LYS A 278 -13.50 -5.07 26.02
C LYS A 278 -12.55 -4.11 25.29
N LYS A 279 -12.18 -4.42 24.05
CA LYS A 279 -11.29 -3.56 23.25
C LYS A 279 -12.00 -2.30 22.77
N ASN A 280 -13.26 -2.40 22.36
CA ASN A 280 -14.05 -1.27 21.88
C ASN A 280 -14.49 -0.33 23.02
N SER A 281 -14.62 -0.82 24.26
CA SER A 281 -14.96 0.01 25.43
C SER A 281 -13.80 0.91 25.91
N ALA A 282 -12.57 0.59 25.50
CA ALA A 282 -11.37 1.39 25.76
C ALA A 282 -10.71 1.86 24.45
N PRO A 283 -11.38 2.73 23.65
CA PRO A 283 -10.90 3.10 22.33
C PRO A 283 -9.63 3.95 22.41
N HIS A 284 -8.64 3.61 21.59
CA HIS A 284 -7.46 4.45 21.42
C HIS A 284 -7.80 5.63 20.48
N PRO A 285 -7.38 6.88 20.80
CA PRO A 285 -7.56 8.01 19.89
C PRO A 285 -7.05 7.72 18.48
N GLY A 286 -7.89 7.98 17.47
CA GLY A 286 -7.56 7.74 16.06
C GLY A 286 -7.78 6.31 15.55
N VAL A 287 -8.17 5.37 16.43
CA VAL A 287 -8.55 4.00 16.08
C VAL A 287 -10.08 3.88 16.06
N LYS A 288 -10.63 3.26 15.02
CA LYS A 288 -12.07 2.99 14.93
C LYS A 288 -12.43 1.69 15.60
N ASP A 289 -13.66 1.60 16.08
CA ASP A 289 -14.20 0.37 16.65
C ASP A 289 -14.16 -0.78 15.66
N ILE A 290 -13.91 -1.96 16.21
CA ILE A 290 -14.02 -3.23 15.50
C ILE A 290 -15.50 -3.50 15.29
N LYS A 291 -15.89 -3.69 14.02
CA LYS A 291 -17.27 -4.00 13.65
C LYS A 291 -17.45 -5.49 13.47
N VAL A 292 -18.40 -6.05 14.21
CA VAL A 292 -18.84 -7.43 14.06
C VAL A 292 -19.84 -7.51 12.91
N ASP A 293 -19.42 -8.12 11.80
CA ASP A 293 -20.27 -8.39 10.65
C ASP A 293 -20.01 -9.80 10.07
N GLU A 294 -20.82 -10.20 9.09
CA GLU A 294 -20.71 -11.51 8.45
C GLU A 294 -19.37 -11.72 7.72
N GLN A 295 -18.69 -10.65 7.27
CA GLN A 295 -17.38 -10.79 6.64
C GLN A 295 -16.30 -11.12 7.67
N MET A 296 -16.34 -10.44 8.81
CA MET A 296 -15.47 -10.70 9.94
C MET A 296 -15.64 -12.15 10.41
N ARG A 297 -16.88 -12.62 10.62
CA ARG A 297 -17.15 -14.00 11.03
C ARG A 297 -16.54 -15.01 10.07
N ARG A 298 -16.79 -14.86 8.76
CA ARG A 298 -16.19 -15.72 7.71
C ARG A 298 -14.67 -15.63 7.63
N PHE A 299 -14.09 -14.49 7.98
CA PHE A 299 -12.65 -14.34 8.05
C PHE A 299 -12.09 -15.13 9.23
N VAL A 300 -12.61 -14.90 10.43
CA VAL A 300 -12.17 -15.57 11.67
C VAL A 300 -12.35 -17.08 11.56
N GLU A 301 -13.48 -17.56 11.03
CA GLU A 301 -13.70 -18.99 10.79
C GLU A 301 -12.62 -19.61 9.90
N ARG A 302 -12.23 -18.90 8.82
CA ARG A 302 -11.16 -19.37 7.93
C ARG A 302 -9.80 -19.30 8.60
N GLU A 303 -9.52 -18.26 9.37
CA GLU A 303 -8.27 -18.12 10.10
C GLU A 303 -8.06 -19.28 11.08
N LEU A 304 -9.02 -19.45 12.01
CA LEU A 304 -9.00 -20.48 13.04
C LEU A 304 -8.99 -21.88 12.42
N GLY A 305 -9.71 -22.07 11.30
CA GLY A 305 -9.71 -23.31 10.53
C GLY A 305 -10.02 -24.52 11.40
N GLU A 306 -9.08 -25.46 11.49
CA GLU A 306 -9.21 -26.68 12.29
C GLU A 306 -9.44 -26.40 13.78
N LYS A 307 -8.88 -25.31 14.35
CA LYS A 307 -9.10 -24.96 15.76
C LYS A 307 -10.58 -24.71 16.06
N PHE A 308 -11.27 -24.03 15.16
CA PHE A 308 -12.69 -23.76 15.30
C PHE A 308 -13.53 -25.03 15.13
N GLN A 309 -13.15 -25.91 14.19
CA GLN A 309 -13.83 -27.21 14.00
C GLN A 309 -13.71 -28.10 15.25
N ILE A 310 -12.53 -28.16 15.86
CA ILE A 310 -12.30 -28.92 17.11
C ILE A 310 -13.10 -28.31 18.26
N SER A 311 -13.11 -26.98 18.40
CA SER A 311 -13.92 -26.28 19.40
C SER A 311 -15.41 -26.60 19.23
N ASN A 312 -15.92 -26.61 17.99
CA ASN A 312 -17.32 -26.92 17.71
C ASN A 312 -17.67 -28.37 18.05
N PHE A 313 -16.78 -29.30 17.73
CA PHE A 313 -16.99 -30.72 18.06
C PHE A 313 -17.04 -30.94 19.58
N LYS A 314 -16.14 -30.33 20.35
CA LYS A 314 -16.17 -30.40 21.82
C LYS A 314 -17.47 -29.82 22.39
N PHE A 315 -17.89 -28.66 21.89
CA PHE A 315 -19.13 -28.01 22.31
C PHE A 315 -20.38 -28.89 22.07
N GLN A 316 -20.42 -29.62 20.94
CA GLN A 316 -21.47 -30.60 20.65
C GLN A 316 -21.44 -31.79 21.62
N MET A 317 -20.26 -32.32 21.94
CA MET A 317 -20.10 -33.45 22.87
C MET A 317 -20.54 -33.08 24.30
N ASP A 318 -20.32 -31.84 24.71
CA ASP A 318 -20.69 -31.35 26.04
C ASP A 318 -22.21 -31.05 26.17
N GLY A 319 -22.99 -31.19 25.09
CA GLY A 319 -24.45 -30.98 25.10
C GLY A 319 -24.89 -29.53 25.28
N LEU A 320 -24.00 -28.57 25.01
CA LEU A 320 -24.13 -27.16 25.43
C LEU A 320 -24.83 -26.22 24.44
N GLY A 321 -25.39 -26.68 23.31
CA GLY A 321 -26.11 -25.77 22.40
C GLY A 321 -26.38 -26.28 20.97
N PRO A 322 -26.71 -25.37 20.02
CA PRO A 322 -27.21 -25.71 18.67
C PRO A 322 -26.19 -26.48 17.82
N GLU A 323 -26.60 -26.97 16.64
CA GLU A 323 -25.76 -27.78 15.74
C GLU A 323 -24.40 -27.16 15.40
N ARG A 324 -24.25 -25.83 15.49
CA ARG A 324 -22.99 -25.12 15.24
C ARG A 324 -22.84 -23.93 16.18
N LYS A 325 -21.74 -23.90 16.93
CA LYS A 325 -21.30 -22.77 17.75
C LYS A 325 -20.98 -21.56 16.86
N ASP A 326 -21.32 -20.35 17.30
CA ASP A 326 -20.90 -19.13 16.62
C ASP A 326 -19.37 -18.94 16.80
N VAL A 327 -18.69 -18.42 15.78
CA VAL A 327 -17.25 -18.15 15.84
C VAL A 327 -16.88 -17.14 16.93
N LEU A 328 -17.78 -16.24 17.29
CA LEU A 328 -17.54 -15.29 18.37
C LEU A 328 -17.46 -15.94 19.75
N GLU A 329 -18.06 -17.11 19.92
CA GLU A 329 -18.04 -17.84 21.18
C GLU A 329 -16.75 -18.68 21.33
N TYR A 330 -15.86 -18.69 20.33
CA TYR A 330 -14.55 -19.32 20.45
C TYR A 330 -13.73 -18.62 21.53
N VAL A 331 -13.18 -19.40 22.47
CA VAL A 331 -12.30 -18.92 23.55
C VAL A 331 -10.85 -19.18 23.14
N PRO A 332 -10.08 -18.15 22.72
CA PRO A 332 -8.68 -18.34 22.35
C PRO A 332 -7.83 -18.64 23.58
N ALA A 333 -6.78 -19.45 23.40
CA ALA A 333 -5.85 -19.76 24.49
C ALA A 333 -5.14 -18.50 25.00
N ALA A 334 -4.64 -18.53 26.25
CA ALA A 334 -3.90 -17.40 26.81
C ALA A 334 -2.69 -17.05 25.92
N GLY A 335 -2.62 -15.80 25.46
CA GLY A 335 -1.58 -15.31 24.55
C GLY A 335 -1.79 -15.62 23.06
N GLU A 336 -2.86 -16.35 22.69
CA GLU A 336 -3.21 -16.58 21.29
C GLU A 336 -3.73 -15.28 20.66
N ILE A 337 -3.08 -14.85 19.57
CA ILE A 337 -3.54 -13.71 18.77
C ILE A 337 -4.49 -14.24 17.70
N VAL A 338 -5.69 -13.66 17.62
CA VAL A 338 -6.66 -13.94 16.57
C VAL A 338 -6.92 -12.64 15.81
N ASP A 339 -6.56 -12.64 14.52
CA ASP A 339 -6.90 -11.55 13.63
C ASP A 339 -8.42 -11.58 13.32
N LEU A 340 -8.98 -10.42 13.03
CA LEU A 340 -10.43 -10.26 12.82
C LEU A 340 -10.74 -9.78 11.41
N SER A 341 -9.73 -9.43 10.63
CA SER A 341 -9.88 -9.06 9.23
C SER A 341 -8.55 -9.19 8.47
N GLU A 342 -8.62 -9.45 7.17
CA GLU A 342 -7.46 -9.33 6.27
C GLU A 342 -7.01 -7.87 6.07
N LYS A 343 -7.82 -6.90 6.52
CA LYS A 343 -7.58 -5.47 6.32
C LYS A 343 -6.81 -4.90 7.48
N ILE A 344 -5.84 -4.06 7.13
CA ILE A 344 -4.87 -3.52 8.08
C ILE A 344 -5.13 -2.05 8.35
N GLY A 345 -4.86 -1.66 9.60
CA GLY A 345 -4.78 -0.28 10.02
C GLY A 345 -5.96 0.20 10.87
N VAL A 346 -5.77 1.39 11.42
CA VAL A 346 -6.59 2.00 12.47
C VAL A 346 -8.06 2.19 12.09
N ASN A 347 -8.37 2.27 10.80
CA ASN A 347 -9.75 2.41 10.31
C ASN A 347 -10.61 1.15 10.49
N TYR A 348 -10.00 0.01 10.81
CA TYR A 348 -10.68 -1.27 11.02
C TYR A 348 -10.57 -1.76 12.47
N GLY A 349 -9.97 -0.96 13.37
CA GLY A 349 -9.64 -1.39 14.75
C GLY A 349 -8.27 -2.05 14.89
N GLY A 350 -7.43 -1.94 13.87
CA GLY A 350 -6.04 -2.34 13.90
C GLY A 350 -5.12 -1.32 14.57
N CYS A 351 -3.84 -1.68 14.68
CA CYS A 351 -2.80 -0.83 15.27
C CYS A 351 -1.76 -0.42 14.21
N SER A 352 -0.96 0.59 14.51
CA SER A 352 0.21 0.94 13.71
C SER A 352 1.32 1.49 14.59
N SER A 353 2.58 1.21 14.27
CA SER A 353 3.72 1.74 15.01
C SER A 353 4.88 2.08 14.08
N GLU A 354 5.68 3.09 14.45
CA GLU A 354 6.96 3.36 13.80
C GLU A 354 8.07 2.53 14.47
N ASP A 355 8.52 1.50 13.76
CA ASP A 355 9.43 0.46 14.26
C ASP A 355 10.86 0.60 13.68
N PHE A 356 11.19 1.71 12.99
CA PHE A 356 12.52 1.90 12.39
C PHE A 356 13.67 1.70 13.40
N THR A 357 13.51 2.16 14.64
CA THR A 357 14.56 2.08 15.66
C THR A 357 14.85 0.63 16.04
N ILE A 358 13.81 -0.18 16.23
CA ILE A 358 13.93 -1.59 16.65
C ILE A 358 14.20 -2.54 15.49
N CYS A 359 14.04 -2.09 14.23
CA CYS A 359 14.26 -2.89 13.04
C CYS A 359 15.72 -3.37 12.95
N HIS A 360 15.88 -4.69 12.81
CA HIS A 360 17.17 -5.37 12.74
C HIS A 360 18.01 -4.85 11.55
N PRO A 361 19.34 -4.68 11.70
CA PRO A 361 20.22 -4.18 10.63
C PRO A 361 20.11 -4.97 9.32
N ASP A 362 20.08 -6.31 9.37
CA ASP A 362 19.90 -7.15 8.16
C ASP A 362 18.62 -6.81 7.38
N ASN A 363 17.54 -6.44 8.08
CA ASN A 363 16.27 -6.07 7.46
C ASN A 363 16.38 -4.69 6.80
N LYS A 364 17.08 -3.76 7.45
CA LYS A 364 17.36 -2.43 6.88
C LYS A 364 18.13 -2.55 5.57
N ASP A 365 19.18 -3.36 5.56
CA ASP A 365 19.99 -3.63 4.37
C ASP A 365 19.19 -4.36 3.29
N LEU A 366 18.30 -5.27 3.67
CA LEU A 366 17.38 -5.92 2.74
C LEU A 366 16.50 -4.91 1.99
N PHE A 367 15.88 -3.96 2.70
CA PHE A 367 15.04 -2.93 2.07
C PHE A 367 15.82 -2.02 1.12
N VAL A 368 17.04 -1.64 1.50
CA VAL A 368 17.92 -0.85 0.64
C VAL A 368 18.32 -1.64 -0.62
N ARG A 369 18.68 -2.92 -0.49
CA ARG A 369 18.98 -3.78 -1.64
C ARG A 369 17.77 -3.94 -2.57
N ALA A 370 16.57 -4.07 -2.02
CA ALA A 370 15.35 -4.15 -2.81
C ALA A 370 15.08 -2.85 -3.59
N ALA A 371 15.30 -1.68 -2.98
CA ALA A 371 15.18 -0.40 -3.68
C ALA A 371 16.19 -0.29 -4.82
N LYS A 372 17.46 -0.67 -4.57
CA LYS A 372 18.50 -0.70 -5.61
C LYS A 372 18.17 -1.67 -6.74
N ALA A 373 17.58 -2.83 -6.45
CA ALA A 373 17.12 -3.78 -7.46
C ALA A 373 15.97 -3.22 -8.31
N LEU A 374 15.07 -2.44 -7.71
CA LEU A 374 14.05 -1.70 -8.46
C LEU A 374 14.63 -0.55 -9.30
N GLY A 375 15.69 0.09 -8.81
CA GLY A 375 16.28 1.27 -9.45
C GLY A 375 15.47 2.55 -9.22
N ASP A 376 14.57 2.56 -8.23
CA ASP A 376 13.79 3.75 -7.87
C ASP A 376 14.27 4.34 -6.53
N PRO A 377 14.51 5.66 -6.45
CA PRO A 377 14.95 6.29 -5.22
C PRO A 377 13.79 6.55 -4.23
N VAL A 378 12.52 6.34 -4.59
CA VAL A 378 11.34 6.54 -3.74
C VAL A 378 10.45 5.31 -3.79
N VAL A 379 10.50 4.49 -2.74
CA VAL A 379 9.70 3.26 -2.67
C VAL A 379 9.14 3.04 -1.27
N GLY A 380 7.87 2.68 -1.19
CA GLY A 380 7.29 2.03 -0.01
C GLY A 380 7.10 0.54 -0.26
N PHE A 381 7.88 -0.30 0.43
CA PHE A 381 7.72 -1.74 0.37
C PHE A 381 6.74 -2.22 1.42
N ASP A 382 5.76 -3.01 1.02
CA ASP A 382 4.98 -3.80 1.97
C ASP A 382 5.66 -5.17 2.12
N PHE A 383 6.03 -5.50 3.35
CA PHE A 383 6.84 -6.66 3.71
C PHE A 383 6.21 -7.37 4.91
N ILE A 384 6.16 -8.70 4.88
CA ILE A 384 5.67 -9.49 6.01
C ILE A 384 6.84 -10.24 6.62
N ILE A 385 7.00 -10.10 7.93
CA ILE A 385 7.97 -10.81 8.76
C ILE A 385 7.36 -10.99 10.16
N PRO A 386 7.51 -12.16 10.81
CA PRO A 386 6.99 -12.38 12.16
C PRO A 386 7.51 -11.38 13.20
N ASP A 387 8.81 -11.08 13.15
CA ASP A 387 9.46 -10.17 14.09
C ASP A 387 10.55 -9.33 13.40
N ILE A 388 10.30 -8.02 13.28
CA ILE A 388 11.20 -7.06 12.63
C ILE A 388 12.52 -6.84 13.39
N THR A 389 12.58 -7.22 14.67
CA THR A 389 13.76 -7.06 15.53
C THR A 389 14.81 -8.15 15.32
N ARG A 390 14.44 -9.20 14.59
CA ARG A 390 15.32 -10.33 14.23
C ARG A 390 15.63 -10.34 12.73
N SER A 391 16.71 -11.03 12.36
CA SER A 391 17.13 -11.10 10.95
C SER A 391 16.11 -11.84 10.08
N TYR A 392 15.81 -11.27 8.91
CA TYR A 392 15.01 -11.91 7.86
C TYR A 392 15.58 -13.26 7.40
N LYS A 393 16.88 -13.50 7.63
CA LYS A 393 17.57 -14.74 7.24
C LYS A 393 17.14 -15.94 8.10
N GLU A 394 16.60 -15.68 9.28
CA GLU A 394 16.21 -16.71 10.25
C GLU A 394 14.70 -17.00 10.25
N GLN A 395 13.94 -16.29 9.41
CA GLN A 395 12.48 -16.28 9.47
C GLN A 395 11.86 -16.36 8.09
N ARG A 396 10.69 -17.00 8.01
CA ARG A 396 9.89 -16.96 6.79
C ARG A 396 9.28 -15.57 6.63
N CYS A 397 9.70 -14.86 5.59
CA CYS A 397 9.30 -13.47 5.33
C CYS A 397 9.32 -13.18 3.82
N GLY A 398 8.88 -11.99 3.42
CA GLY A 398 8.99 -11.59 2.02
C GLY A 398 8.27 -10.30 1.65
N PHE A 399 8.69 -9.75 0.51
CA PHE A 399 8.07 -8.59 -0.11
C PHE A 399 6.74 -8.95 -0.76
N ILE A 400 5.71 -8.15 -0.50
CA ILE A 400 4.33 -8.36 -0.96
C ILE A 400 3.98 -7.44 -2.12
N GLU A 401 4.31 -6.16 -1.99
CA GLU A 401 4.12 -5.13 -3.02
C GLU A 401 5.12 -3.97 -2.82
N ALA A 402 5.29 -3.16 -3.87
CA ALA A 402 6.00 -1.89 -3.81
C ALA A 402 5.04 -0.79 -4.26
N ASN A 403 5.17 0.37 -3.63
CA ASN A 403 4.37 1.55 -3.91
C ASN A 403 5.29 2.70 -4.32
N SER A 404 5.02 3.29 -5.49
CA SER A 404 5.76 4.45 -5.99
C SER A 404 5.41 5.75 -5.23
N LEU A 405 4.27 5.81 -4.55
CA LEU A 405 3.82 6.99 -3.81
C LEU A 405 3.53 6.65 -2.33
N PRO A 406 4.56 6.25 -1.55
CA PRO A 406 4.38 5.88 -0.15
C PRO A 406 3.75 7.02 0.66
N PHE A 407 2.92 6.67 1.64
CA PHE A 407 2.29 7.61 2.55
C PHE A 407 3.28 8.12 3.60
N ILE A 408 4.19 9.02 3.19
CA ILE A 408 5.26 9.51 4.07
C ILE A 408 4.73 10.23 5.32
N ASN A 409 3.52 10.77 5.26
CA ASN A 409 2.86 11.45 6.38
C ASN A 409 2.60 10.53 7.58
N LEU A 410 2.46 9.23 7.37
CA LEU A 410 2.20 8.28 8.46
C LEU A 410 3.41 8.15 9.40
N HIS A 411 4.62 8.45 8.92
CA HIS A 411 5.83 8.46 9.75
C HIS A 411 5.92 9.70 10.65
N HIS A 412 5.26 10.81 10.31
CA HIS A 412 5.34 12.08 11.07
C HIS A 412 4.41 12.10 12.28
N ALA A 413 3.34 11.31 12.24
CA ALA A 413 2.39 11.18 13.34
C ALA A 413 1.97 9.71 13.47
N PRO A 414 2.90 8.81 13.85
CA PRO A 414 2.56 7.41 14.06
C PRO A 414 1.69 7.29 15.32
N LEU A 415 0.83 6.26 15.36
CA LEU A 415 0.00 6.00 16.53
C LEU A 415 0.85 5.61 17.75
N LEU A 416 1.85 4.77 17.52
CA LEU A 416 2.84 4.32 18.51
C LEU A 416 4.26 4.47 17.93
N GLY A 417 5.26 4.58 18.80
CA GLY A 417 6.66 4.75 18.38
C GLY A 417 7.05 6.21 18.13
N GLN A 418 8.28 6.41 17.66
CA GLN A 418 8.88 7.74 17.54
C GLN A 418 8.62 8.35 16.16
N PRO A 419 8.08 9.58 16.06
CA PRO A 419 7.93 10.27 14.78
C PRO A 419 9.23 10.39 13.98
N ARG A 420 9.13 10.34 12.65
CA ARG A 420 10.25 10.48 11.72
C ARG A 420 9.91 11.45 10.60
N ASN A 421 10.79 12.45 10.41
CA ASN A 421 10.67 13.42 9.33
C ASN A 421 11.16 12.85 8.00
N VAL A 422 10.34 11.98 7.38
CA VAL A 422 10.66 11.39 6.07
C VAL A 422 10.62 12.44 4.95
N ALA A 423 9.91 13.56 5.15
CA ALA A 423 9.85 14.65 4.17
C ALA A 423 11.21 15.34 3.99
N ALA A 424 12.01 15.42 5.06
CA ALA A 424 13.37 15.95 4.99
C ALA A 424 14.22 15.18 3.98
N ALA A 425 14.20 13.84 4.07
CA ALA A 425 14.94 12.98 3.15
C ALA A 425 14.49 13.13 1.69
N VAL A 426 13.20 13.40 1.45
CA VAL A 426 12.68 13.68 0.10
C VAL A 426 13.28 14.96 -0.45
N TRP A 427 13.35 16.03 0.35
CA TRP A 427 13.98 17.27 -0.11
C TRP A 427 15.51 17.18 -0.23
N ASP A 428 16.17 16.40 0.62
CA ASP A 428 17.61 16.12 0.49
C ASP A 428 17.91 15.43 -0.84
N MET A 429 17.10 14.44 -1.21
CA MET A 429 17.19 13.70 -2.47
C MET A 429 17.02 14.59 -3.71
N VAL A 430 16.18 15.63 -3.64
CA VAL A 430 15.97 16.56 -4.77
C VAL A 430 17.26 17.34 -5.10
N GLY A 431 18.17 17.52 -4.12
CA GLY A 431 19.52 18.04 -4.33
C GLY A 431 19.57 19.52 -4.69
N TRP A 432 19.24 20.40 -3.74
CA TRP A 432 19.13 21.85 -3.95
C TRP A 432 20.11 22.73 -3.18
#